data_AF-A0A2G6EQ43-F1
#
_entry.id   AF-A0A2G6EQ43-F1
#
_cell.length_a   1.000
_cell.length_b   1.000
_cell.length_c   1.000
_cell.angle_alpha   90.00
_cell.angle_beta   90.00
_cell.angle_gamma   90.00
#
_symmetry.space_group_name_H-M   'P 1'
#
loop_
_entity.id
_entity.type
_entity.pdbx_description
1 polymer ?
#
loop_
_entity_poly.entity_id
_entity_poly.type
_entity_poly.pdbx_seq_one_letter_code
_entity_poly.pdbx_strand_id
1 'polypeptide(L)' 'EEVAADFQFVYEMMAAEGVCAVPLSGFGSDLHGFRMTLLQNDDAVFTDTLERIGRAISGYYEN' A
#
# COMPACT_ATOMS: atom_id res chain seq x y z
N GLU A 1 13.81 -16.99 5.87
CA GLU A 1 14.14 -15.58 5.61
C GLU A 1 13.04 -14.74 6.23
N GLU A 2 13.38 -13.64 6.90
CA GLU A 2 12.39 -12.74 7.50
C GLU A 2 11.75 -11.91 6.39
N VAL A 3 10.43 -11.77 6.41
CA VAL A 3 9.71 -10.98 5.40
C VAL A 3 9.87 -9.50 5.74
N ALA A 4 10.20 -8.66 4.76
CA ALA A 4 10.29 -7.22 4.97
C ALA A 4 8.93 -6.64 5.40
N ALA A 5 8.93 -5.74 6.38
CA ALA A 5 7.70 -5.20 6.97
C ALA A 5 6.80 -4.50 5.94
N ASP A 6 7.38 -3.80 4.97
CA ASP A 6 6.63 -3.14 3.90
C ASP A 6 6.03 -4.12 2.89
N PHE A 7 6.70 -5.24 2.62
CA PHE A 7 6.17 -6.32 1.80
C PHE A 7 4.93 -6.92 2.46
N GLN A 8 5.01 -7.22 3.76
CA GLN A 8 3.88 -7.74 4.52
C GLN A 8 2.71 -6.75 4.49
N PHE A 9 2.95 -5.47 4.81
CA PHE A 9 1.91 -4.44 4.78
C PHE A 9 1.24 -4.33 3.39
N VAL A 10 2.01 -4.28 2.30
CA VAL A 10 1.45 -4.20 0.95
C VAL A 10 0.59 -5.42 0.60
N TYR A 11 1.02 -6.61 1.03
CA TYR A 11 0.25 -7.83 0.81
C TYR A 11 -1.09 -7.81 1.56
N GLU A 12 -1.07 -7.35 2.82
CA GLU A 12 -2.28 -7.22 3.64
C GLU A 12 -3.21 -6.10 3.14
N MET A 13 -2.68 -4.95 2.72
CA MET A 13 -3.45 -3.88 2.09
C MET A 13 -4.17 -4.37 0.83
N MET A 14 -3.51 -5.18 0.01
CA MET A 14 -4.12 -5.80 -1.16
C MET A 14 -5.27 -6.74 -0.76
N ALA A 15 -5.12 -7.52 0.32
CA ALA A 15 -6.16 -8.42 0.79
C ALA A 15 -7.35 -7.68 1.43
N ALA A 16 -7.10 -6.65 2.23
CA ALA A 16 -8.13 -5.92 2.98
C ALA A 16 -8.89 -4.90 2.12
N GLU A 17 -8.15 -4.10 1.35
CA GLU A 17 -8.70 -2.96 0.63
C GLU A 17 -8.54 -3.10 -0.88
N GLY A 18 -7.97 -4.19 -1.41
CA GLY A 18 -7.87 -4.43 -2.85
C GLY A 18 -6.94 -3.48 -3.61
N VAL A 19 -6.02 -2.81 -2.90
CA VAL A 19 -5.05 -1.88 -3.50
C VAL A 19 -3.74 -2.63 -3.78
N CYS A 20 -3.38 -2.71 -5.06
CA CYS A 20 -2.10 -3.30 -5.48
C CYS A 20 -1.03 -2.21 -5.58
N ALA A 21 0.04 -2.35 -4.80
CA ALA A 21 1.20 -1.47 -4.80
C ALA A 21 2.50 -2.29 -4.81
N VAL A 22 3.64 -1.61 -4.99
CA VAL A 22 4.95 -2.26 -4.95
C VAL A 22 5.71 -1.80 -3.70
N PRO A 23 6.19 -2.70 -2.83
CA PRO A 23 6.95 -2.34 -1.65
C PRO A 23 8.34 -1.80 -2.02
N LEU A 24 8.89 -0.91 -1.20
CA LEU A 24 10.20 -0.27 -1.43
C LEU A 24 11.37 -1.24 -1.19
N SER A 25 11.19 -2.27 -0.37
CA SER A 25 12.13 -3.39 -0.22
C SER A 25 12.40 -4.10 -1.56
N GLY A 26 11.42 -4.13 -2.47
CA GLY A 26 11.60 -4.62 -3.85
C GLY A 26 12.50 -3.74 -4.74
N PHE A 27 12.84 -2.53 -4.28
CA PHE A 27 13.72 -1.58 -4.96
C PHE A 27 15.08 -1.41 -4.27
N GLY A 28 15.42 -2.26 -3.30
CA GLY A 28 16.69 -2.16 -2.56
C GLY A 28 16.77 -0.91 -1.69
N SER A 29 15.63 -0.42 -1.19
CA SER A 29 15.57 0.71 -0.26
C SER A 29 15.65 0.21 1.18
N ASP A 30 16.41 0.92 2.02
CA ASP A 30 16.40 0.74 3.48
C ASP A 30 15.17 1.38 4.14
N LEU A 31 14.36 2.12 3.38
CA LEU A 31 13.11 2.72 3.87
C LEU A 31 11.94 1.76 3.65
N HIS A 32 11.09 1.63 4.67
CA HIS A 32 9.81 0.94 4.54
C HIS A 32 8.78 1.84 3.87
N GLY A 33 8.11 1.31 2.86
CA GLY A 33 7.02 2.00 2.19
C GLY A 33 6.61 1.30 0.91
N PHE A 34 5.83 2.00 0.09
CA PHE A 34 5.40 1.49 -1.20
C PHE A 34 5.31 2.62 -2.22
N ARG A 35 5.38 2.26 -3.50
CA ARG A 35 5.14 3.18 -4.61
C ARG A 35 3.71 3.00 -5.13
N MET A 36 3.00 4.11 -5.32
CA MET A 36 1.74 4.17 -6.06
C MET A 36 1.90 4.94 -7.38
N THR A 37 0.95 4.77 -8.29
CA THR A 37 0.90 5.53 -9.54
C THR A 37 -0.10 6.69 -9.43
N LEU A 38 0.17 7.77 -10.16
CA LEU A 38 -0.73 8.93 -10.27
C LEU A 38 -1.40 9.01 -11.66
N LEU A 39 -1.47 7.86 -12.36
CA LEU A 39 -1.94 7.79 -13.75
C LEU A 39 -3.47 7.70 -13.87
N GLN A 40 -4.17 7.59 -12.76
CA GLN A 40 -5.63 7.59 -12.75
C GLN A 40 -6.13 9.01 -13.01
N ASN A 41 -6.91 9.19 -14.09
CA ASN A 41 -7.42 10.50 -14.51
C ASN A 41 -8.86 10.75 -14.04
N ASP A 42 -9.56 9.72 -13.58
CA ASP A 42 -10.85 9.88 -12.91
C ASP A 42 -10.61 10.22 -11.43
N ASP A 43 -10.88 11.46 -11.06
CA ASP A 43 -10.69 11.98 -9.71
C ASP A 43 -11.47 11.19 -8.65
N ALA A 44 -12.65 10.65 -8.98
CA ALA A 44 -13.44 9.88 -8.04
C ALA A 44 -12.75 8.52 -7.75
N VAL A 45 -12.24 7.86 -8.78
CA VAL A 45 -11.48 6.60 -8.63
C VAL A 45 -10.15 6.84 -7.91
N PHE A 46 -9.46 7.94 -8.22
CA PHE A 46 -8.22 8.30 -7.55
C PHE A 46 -8.45 8.59 -6.06
N THR A 47 -9.50 9.36 -5.74
CA THR A 47 -9.89 9.66 -4.36
C THR A 47 -10.25 8.39 -3.59
N ASP A 48 -11.08 7.50 -4.15
CA ASP A 48 -11.41 6.21 -3.52
C ASP A 48 -10.15 5.37 -3.26
N THR A 49 -9.19 5.38 -4.20
CA THR A 49 -7.92 4.67 -4.02
C THR A 49 -7.12 5.22 -2.83
N LEU A 50 -7.06 6.55 -2.66
CA LEU A 50 -6.40 7.18 -1.53
C LEU A 50 -7.11 6.90 -0.20
N GLU A 51 -8.44 6.92 -0.19
CA GLU A 51 -9.24 6.58 0.99
C GLU A 51 -9.05 5.12 1.41
N ARG A 52 -9.00 4.19 0.44
CA ARG A 52 -8.69 2.77 0.64
C ARG A 52 -7.31 2.57 1.25
N ILE A 53 -6.30 3.28 0.75
CA ILE A 53 -4.95 3.28 1.35
C ILE A 53 -5.02 3.78 2.80
N GLY A 54 -5.74 4.88 3.06
CA GLY A 54 -5.90 5.42 4.42
C GLY A 54 -6.58 4.44 5.39
N ARG A 55 -7.61 3.72 4.94
CA ARG A 55 -8.28 2.67 5.73
C ARG A 55 -7.37 1.48 5.98
N ALA A 56 -6.62 1.02 4.97
CA ALA A 56 -5.65 -0.06 5.15
C ALA A 56 -4.56 0.30 6.17
N ILE A 57 -4.05 1.53 6.13
CA ILE A 57 -3.07 2.03 7.10
C ILE A 57 -3.68 2.02 8.51
N SER A 58 -4.87 2.59 8.67
CA SER A 58 -5.53 2.67 9.98
C SER A 58 -5.81 1.27 10.54
N GLY A 59 -6.39 0.39 9.72
CA GLY A 59 -6.70 -0.98 10.12
C GLY A 59 -5.46 -1.84 10.41
N TYR A 60 -4.33 -1.57 9.76
CA TYR A 60 -3.07 -2.27 10.05
C TYR A 60 -2.49 -1.91 11.42
N TYR A 61 -2.64 -0.66 11.87
CA TYR A 61 -2.11 -0.19 13.17
C TYR A 61 -3.11 -0.30 14.35
N GLU A 62 -4.38 -0.54 14.07
CA GLU A 62 -5.41 -0.77 15.11
C GLU A 62 -5.40 -2.19 15.68
N ASN A 63 -4.75 -3.15 14.99
CA ASN A 63 -4.58 -4.54 15.40
C ASN A 63 -3.22 -4.79 16.08
#